data_AF-A0A956JUQ3-F1
#
_entry.id   AF-A0A956JUQ3-F1
#
_cell.length_a   1.000
_cell.length_b   1.000
_cell.length_c   1.000
_cell.angle_alpha   90.00
_cell.angle_beta   90.00
_cell.angle_gamma   90.00
#
_symmetry.space_group_name_H-M   'P 1'
#
loop_
_entity.id
_entity.type
_entity.pdbx_description
1 polymer ?
#
loop_
_entity_poly.entity_id
_entity_poly.type
_entity_poly.pdbx_seq_one_letter_code
_entity_poly.pdbx_strand_id
1 'polypeptide(L)'
;MRTLFGALLVVLALGDVAAARLPRGRRISIDVVNADIRNVVRLFSDVAGINFVIADDVRGRVTARLRRVPWRRALRALLASKGLEMHEQGNIVRIARGAVFVAERRAQLSAREHCERHGPLRTWMIKIAYARAADVAKLVRTTLTKRGRVSVDARTNTLIVRDVMCGGGRGGLR
;
A
#
# COMPACT_ATOMS: atom_id res chain seq x y z
N MET A 1 -32.65 -13.76 50.36
CA MET A 1 -32.21 -15.12 50.75
C MET A 1 -31.54 -15.73 49.52
N ARG A 2 -30.34 -15.27 49.15
CA ARG A 2 -28.98 -15.76 49.50
C ARG A 2 -28.66 -17.17 48.94
N THR A 3 -28.07 -17.20 47.75
CA THR A 3 -27.03 -18.17 47.29
C THR A 3 -26.36 -17.57 46.03
N LEU A 4 -25.19 -16.92 46.16
CA LEU A 4 -23.83 -17.46 45.90
C LEU A 4 -23.59 -17.76 44.39
N PHE A 5 -23.10 -16.81 43.61
CA PHE A 5 -21.68 -16.68 43.22
C PHE A 5 -21.02 -18.03 42.88
N GLY A 6 -21.11 -18.44 41.62
CA GLY A 6 -20.42 -19.60 41.05
C GLY A 6 -19.62 -19.19 39.80
N ALA A 7 -18.31 -18.99 40.02
CA ALA A 7 -17.18 -19.02 39.10
C ALA A 7 -17.44 -18.97 37.57
N LEU A 8 -17.14 -17.81 36.99
CA LEU A 8 -16.08 -17.60 36.00
C LEU A 8 -15.61 -18.85 35.22
N LEU A 9 -16.15 -19.08 34.03
CA LEU A 9 -15.49 -19.88 33.00
C LEU A 9 -14.97 -18.94 31.90
N VAL A 10 -13.75 -18.44 32.09
CA VAL A 10 -12.97 -17.78 31.04
C VAL A 10 -12.48 -18.86 30.09
N VAL A 11 -13.14 -19.01 28.94
CA VAL A 11 -12.61 -19.81 27.83
C VAL A 11 -11.64 -18.93 27.05
N LEU A 12 -10.37 -18.99 27.46
CA LEU A 12 -9.24 -18.50 26.69
C LEU A 12 -8.97 -19.48 25.53
N ALA A 13 -9.72 -19.33 24.45
CA ALA A 13 -9.37 -19.93 23.16
C ALA A 13 -8.29 -19.07 22.48
N LEU A 14 -7.05 -19.17 22.96
CA LEU A 14 -5.87 -18.83 22.15
C LEU A 14 -5.57 -20.05 21.26
N GLY A 15 -6.15 -20.05 20.06
CA GLY A 15 -5.95 -21.13 19.09
C GLY A 15 -6.11 -20.60 17.68
N ASP A 16 -4.98 -20.19 17.08
CA ASP A 16 -4.80 -19.91 15.67
C ASP A 16 -5.68 -18.81 15.06
N VAL A 17 -5.16 -17.58 15.10
CA VAL A 17 -5.38 -16.64 13.99
C VAL A 17 -4.70 -17.26 12.77
N ALA A 18 -5.40 -18.20 12.13
CA ALA A 18 -4.97 -18.85 10.90
C ALA A 18 -4.91 -17.80 9.79
N ALA A 19 -3.79 -17.09 9.75
CA ALA A 19 -3.37 -16.35 8.60
C ALA A 19 -3.39 -17.28 7.38
N ALA A 20 -3.97 -16.77 6.30
CA ALA A 20 -3.85 -17.25 4.93
C ALA A 20 -4.75 -18.41 4.50
N ARG A 21 -5.90 -18.03 3.91
CA ARG A 21 -6.34 -18.66 2.66
C ARG A 21 -6.70 -17.61 1.60
N LEU A 22 -5.71 -16.79 1.23
CA LEU A 22 -5.72 -16.20 -0.12
C LEU A 22 -5.71 -17.36 -1.13
N PRO A 23 -6.48 -17.32 -2.24
CA PRO A 23 -6.50 -18.36 -3.26
C PRO A 23 -5.07 -18.62 -3.71
N ARG A 24 -4.53 -19.76 -3.27
CA ARG A 24 -3.12 -20.10 -3.44
C ARG A 24 -2.96 -20.47 -4.90
N GLY A 25 -2.48 -19.49 -5.67
CA GLY A 25 -2.16 -19.64 -7.08
C GLY A 25 -1.39 -20.93 -7.37
N ARG A 26 -1.45 -21.33 -8.64
CA ARG A 26 -0.87 -22.56 -9.21
C ARG A 26 0.38 -23.02 -8.44
N ARG A 27 0.29 -24.22 -7.87
CA ARG A 27 1.41 -24.84 -7.16
C ARG A 27 2.40 -25.33 -8.20
N ILE A 28 3.67 -25.11 -7.94
CA ILE A 28 4.74 -25.49 -8.84
C ILE A 28 5.74 -26.38 -8.09
N SER A 29 6.36 -27.28 -8.85
CA SER A 29 7.56 -27.98 -8.42
C SER A 29 8.60 -27.74 -9.50
N ILE A 30 9.73 -27.16 -9.13
CA ILE A 30 10.79 -26.80 -10.07
C ILE A 30 12.14 -27.06 -9.39
N ASP A 31 13.08 -27.55 -10.18
CA ASP A 31 14.47 -27.75 -9.78
C ASP A 31 15.33 -26.91 -10.72
N VAL A 32 15.96 -25.86 -10.19
CA VAL A 32 16.87 -24.99 -10.95
C VAL A 32 18.22 -24.99 -10.27
N VAL A 33 19.28 -25.28 -11.04
CA VAL A 33 20.65 -25.31 -10.57
C VAL A 33 21.46 -24.32 -11.39
N ASN A 34 22.08 -23.34 -10.71
CA ASN A 34 22.95 -22.34 -11.33
C ASN A 34 22.30 -21.60 -12.51
N ALA A 35 20.99 -21.35 -12.44
CA ALA A 35 20.24 -20.69 -13.51
C ALA A 35 20.30 -19.16 -13.35
N ASP A 36 20.27 -18.45 -14.48
CA ASP A 36 20.09 -16.99 -14.46
C ASP A 36 18.69 -16.64 -13.94
N ILE A 37 18.62 -15.72 -12.99
CA ILE A 37 17.37 -15.33 -12.36
C ILE A 37 16.35 -14.79 -13.36
N ARG A 38 16.79 -14.12 -14.44
CA ARG A 38 15.91 -13.63 -15.51
C ARG A 38 15.22 -14.77 -16.23
N ASN A 39 15.94 -15.86 -16.50
CA ASN A 39 15.39 -17.05 -17.13
C ASN A 39 14.43 -17.77 -16.20
N VAL A 40 14.77 -17.86 -14.91
CA VAL A 40 13.86 -18.43 -13.91
C VAL A 40 12.57 -17.61 -13.85
N VAL A 41 12.64 -16.28 -13.71
CA VAL A 41 11.44 -15.42 -13.67
C VAL A 41 10.58 -15.56 -14.92
N ARG A 42 11.17 -15.71 -16.12
CA ARG A 42 10.41 -15.97 -17.35
C ARG A 42 9.60 -17.27 -17.25
N LEU A 43 10.19 -18.36 -16.76
CA LEU A 43 9.46 -19.61 -16.52
C LEU A 43 8.30 -19.41 -15.53
N PHE A 44 8.50 -18.60 -14.50
CA PHE A 44 7.42 -18.23 -13.57
C PHE A 44 6.32 -17.41 -14.25
N SER A 45 6.67 -16.53 -15.19
CA SER A 45 5.71 -15.75 -16.00
C SER A 45 4.77 -16.65 -16.79
N ASP A 46 5.33 -17.63 -17.49
CA ASP A 46 4.57 -18.57 -18.33
C ASP A 46 3.64 -19.44 -17.47
N VAL A 47 4.12 -19.89 -16.31
CA VAL A 47 3.32 -20.71 -15.40
C VAL A 47 2.25 -19.89 -14.67
N ALA A 48 2.51 -18.62 -14.34
CA ALA A 48 1.56 -17.76 -13.63
C ALA A 48 0.50 -17.15 -14.55
N GLY A 49 0.79 -16.98 -15.85
CA GLY A 49 -0.13 -16.37 -16.83
C GLY A 49 -0.35 -14.87 -16.61
N ILE A 50 0.64 -14.15 -16.06
CA ILE A 50 0.61 -12.71 -15.80
C ILE A 50 1.86 -12.04 -16.37
N ASN A 51 1.82 -10.72 -16.57
CA ASN A 51 2.93 -9.98 -17.17
C ASN A 51 4.00 -9.65 -16.12
N PHE A 52 5.27 -9.93 -16.44
CA PHE A 52 6.42 -9.56 -15.61
C PHE A 52 7.29 -8.52 -16.31
N VAL A 53 7.70 -7.49 -15.57
CA VAL A 53 8.66 -6.46 -16.00
C VAL A 53 9.89 -6.55 -15.13
N ILE A 54 11.03 -6.88 -15.74
CA ILE A 54 12.30 -7.09 -15.05
C ILE A 54 13.22 -5.90 -15.35
N ALA A 55 13.65 -5.18 -14.32
CA ALA A 55 14.63 -4.10 -14.48
C ALA A 55 16.02 -4.62 -14.90
N ASP A 56 16.83 -3.78 -15.54
CA ASP A 56 18.17 -4.17 -16.04
C ASP A 56 19.17 -4.50 -14.92
N ASP A 57 18.89 -4.00 -13.72
CA ASP A 57 19.69 -4.19 -12.52
C ASP A 57 19.51 -5.59 -11.87
N VAL A 58 18.56 -6.37 -12.38
CA VAL A 58 18.31 -7.75 -11.96
C VAL A 58 19.30 -8.68 -12.68
N ARG A 59 20.37 -9.03 -11.96
CA ARG A 59 21.42 -9.96 -12.40
C ARG A 59 21.78 -10.89 -11.25
N GLY A 60 22.09 -12.15 -11.58
CA GLY A 60 22.57 -13.11 -10.61
C GLY A 60 22.13 -14.53 -10.93
N ARG A 61 22.94 -15.48 -10.47
CA ARG A 61 22.64 -16.90 -10.56
C ARG A 61 21.97 -17.37 -9.28
N VAL A 62 20.97 -18.24 -9.44
CA VAL A 62 20.18 -18.80 -8.35
C VAL A 62 20.09 -20.32 -8.50
N THR A 63 20.10 -20.99 -7.36
CA THR A 63 19.83 -22.42 -7.25
C THR A 63 18.67 -22.57 -6.29
N ALA A 64 17.61 -23.24 -6.72
CA ALA A 64 16.41 -23.42 -5.92
C ALA A 64 15.73 -24.74 -6.28
N ARG A 65 15.32 -25.45 -5.23
CA ARG A 65 14.55 -26.68 -5.34
C ARG A 65 13.23 -26.50 -4.63
N LEU A 66 12.15 -26.54 -5.38
CA LEU A 66 10.80 -26.24 -4.90
C LEU A 66 9.91 -27.46 -5.14
N ARG A 67 9.15 -27.87 -4.12
CA ARG A 67 8.18 -28.97 -4.19
C ARG A 67 6.82 -28.51 -3.69
N ARG A 68 5.81 -28.53 -4.57
CA ARG A 68 4.41 -28.17 -4.26
C ARG A 68 4.24 -26.80 -3.58
N VAL A 69 5.04 -25.81 -3.98
CA VAL A 69 4.99 -24.45 -3.39
C VAL A 69 4.14 -23.53 -4.29
N PRO A 70 3.28 -22.64 -3.74
CA PRO A 70 2.61 -21.62 -4.55
C PRO A 70 3.62 -20.69 -5.22
N TRP A 71 3.46 -20.41 -6.51
CA TRP A 71 4.44 -19.65 -7.29
C TRP A 71 4.79 -18.28 -6.68
N ARG A 72 3.82 -17.54 -6.11
CA ARG A 72 4.05 -16.25 -5.44
C ARG A 72 4.98 -16.37 -4.23
N ARG A 73 4.80 -17.44 -3.45
CA ARG A 73 5.61 -17.69 -2.26
C ARG A 73 7.02 -18.14 -2.67
N ALA A 74 7.11 -19.03 -3.66
CA ALA A 74 8.36 -19.48 -4.23
C ALA A 74 9.18 -18.31 -4.80
N LEU A 75 8.55 -17.45 -5.62
CA LEU A 75 9.20 -16.31 -6.24
C LEU A 75 9.70 -15.30 -5.19
N ARG A 76 8.89 -14.95 -4.18
CA ARG A 76 9.35 -14.07 -3.09
C ARG A 76 10.56 -14.64 -2.35
N ALA A 77 10.54 -15.93 -2.03
CA ALA A 77 11.65 -16.58 -1.34
C ALA A 77 12.94 -16.56 -2.19
N LEU A 78 12.81 -16.79 -3.50
CA LEU A 78 13.92 -16.74 -4.45
C LEU A 78 14.51 -15.32 -4.56
N LEU A 79 13.65 -14.32 -4.70
CA LEU A 79 14.06 -12.91 -4.83
C LEU A 79 14.71 -12.38 -3.54
N ALA A 80 14.19 -12.77 -2.37
CA ALA A 80 14.74 -12.37 -1.08
C ALA A 80 16.21 -12.76 -0.89
N SER A 81 16.63 -13.92 -1.42
CA SER A 81 18.04 -14.36 -1.35
C SER A 81 19.02 -13.43 -2.06
N LYS A 82 18.55 -12.56 -2.97
CA LYS A 82 19.38 -11.62 -3.74
C LYS A 82 19.03 -10.15 -3.49
N GLY A 83 18.23 -9.86 -2.45
CA GLY A 83 17.79 -8.48 -2.15
C GLY A 83 16.88 -7.87 -3.22
N LEU A 84 16.19 -8.72 -3.99
CA LEU A 84 15.24 -8.31 -5.01
C LEU A 84 13.83 -8.32 -4.43
N GLU A 85 13.01 -7.41 -4.92
CA GLU A 85 11.62 -7.28 -4.51
C GLU A 85 10.72 -7.33 -5.74
N MET A 86 9.53 -7.90 -5.54
CA MET A 86 8.46 -7.87 -6.54
C MET A 86 7.36 -6.92 -6.05
N HIS A 87 6.94 -6.01 -6.92
CA HIS A 87 5.82 -5.12 -6.70
C HIS A 87 4.73 -5.41 -7.72
N GLU A 88 3.54 -5.74 -7.22
CA GLU A 88 2.39 -6.06 -8.04
C GLU A 88 1.58 -4.78 -8.29
N GLN A 89 1.31 -4.48 -9.55
CA GLN A 89 0.52 -3.34 -9.99
C GLN A 89 -0.56 -3.85 -10.96
N GLY A 90 -1.69 -4.28 -10.42
CA GLY A 90 -2.77 -4.88 -11.21
C GLY A 90 -2.32 -6.18 -11.89
N ASN A 91 -2.29 -6.19 -13.23
CA ASN A 91 -1.90 -7.34 -14.06
C ASN A 91 -0.39 -7.41 -14.37
N ILE A 92 0.42 -6.50 -13.81
CA ILE A 92 1.86 -6.43 -14.07
C ILE A 92 2.61 -6.61 -12.76
N VAL A 93 3.64 -7.45 -12.77
CA VAL A 93 4.59 -7.64 -11.67
C VAL A 93 5.92 -7.02 -12.05
N ARG A 94 6.34 -5.98 -11.33
CA ARG A 94 7.64 -5.35 -11.51
C ARG A 94 8.66 -5.96 -10.55
N ILE A 95 9.81 -6.38 -11.06
CA ILE A 95 10.93 -6.91 -10.29
C ILE A 95 12.12 -5.97 -10.42
N ALA A 96 12.62 -5.48 -9.29
CA ALA A 96 13.83 -4.66 -9.20
C ALA A 96 14.52 -4.88 -7.85
N ARG A 97 15.70 -4.26 -7.65
CA ARG A 97 16.35 -4.25 -6.33
C ARG A 97 15.51 -3.44 -5.34
N GLY A 98 15.46 -3.87 -4.08
CA GLY A 98 14.76 -3.13 -3.02
C GLY A 98 15.22 -1.66 -2.92
N ALA A 99 16.52 -1.40 -3.18
CA ALA A 99 17.08 -0.05 -3.21
C ALA A 99 16.38 0.90 -4.19
N VAL A 100 15.96 0.42 -5.37
CA VAL A 100 15.27 1.23 -6.38
C VAL A 100 13.89 1.65 -5.86
N PHE A 101 13.13 0.72 -5.27
CA PHE A 101 11.82 1.03 -4.70
C PHE A 101 11.92 1.98 -3.51
N VAL A 102 12.94 1.83 -2.67
CA VAL A 102 13.20 2.76 -1.56
C VAL A 102 13.54 4.15 -2.10
N ALA A 103 14.39 4.26 -3.12
CA ALA A 103 14.76 5.53 -3.74
C ALA A 103 13.55 6.23 -4.37
N GLU A 104 12.75 5.50 -5.15
CA GLU A 104 11.50 6.01 -5.73
C GLU A 104 10.53 6.52 -4.64
N ARG A 105 10.34 5.74 -3.57
CA ARG A 105 9.46 6.12 -2.46
C ARG A 105 9.95 7.36 -1.73
N ARG A 106 11.27 7.46 -1.49
CA ARG A 106 11.88 8.65 -0.88
C ARG A 106 11.72 9.88 -1.77
N ALA A 107 11.97 9.74 -3.07
CA ALA A 107 11.79 10.81 -4.04
C ALA A 107 10.33 11.29 -4.11
N GLN A 108 9.36 10.36 -4.01
CA GLN A 108 7.95 10.71 -3.96
C GLN A 108 7.59 11.49 -2.68
N LEU A 109 8.15 11.10 -1.53
CA LEU A 109 7.92 11.79 -0.26
C LEU A 109 8.55 13.18 -0.26
N SER A 110 9.81 13.31 -0.69
CA SER A 110 10.47 14.62 -0.78
C SER A 110 9.79 15.55 -1.78
N ALA A 111 9.30 15.02 -2.91
CA ALA A 111 8.51 15.78 -3.86
C ALA A 111 7.19 16.28 -3.24
N ARG A 112 6.50 15.44 -2.45
CA ARG A 112 5.29 15.84 -1.71
C ARG A 112 5.60 16.93 -0.70
N GLU A 113 6.62 16.75 0.14
CA GLU A 113 7.01 17.76 1.12
C GLU A 113 7.41 19.08 0.47
N HIS A 114 8.15 19.03 -0.64
CA HIS A 114 8.55 20.22 -1.39
C HIS A 114 7.31 20.96 -1.93
N CYS A 115 6.36 20.23 -2.49
CA CYS A 115 5.13 20.81 -3.02
C CYS A 115 4.16 21.27 -1.90
N GLU A 116 4.17 20.66 -0.70
CA GLU A 116 3.46 21.22 0.46
C GLU A 116 4.07 22.56 0.93
N ARG A 117 5.41 22.68 0.86
CA ARG A 117 6.13 23.90 1.27
C ARG A 117 6.01 25.02 0.25
N HIS A 118 6.13 24.72 -1.05
CA HIS A 118 6.23 25.72 -2.12
C HIS A 118 5.02 25.75 -3.07
N GLY A 119 4.04 24.88 -2.86
CA GLY A 119 2.87 24.80 -3.72
C GLY A 119 2.02 26.07 -3.72
N PRO A 120 1.32 26.35 -4.83
CA PRO A 120 0.37 27.46 -4.90
C PRO A 120 -0.83 27.18 -4.00
N LEU A 121 -1.21 28.18 -3.22
CA LEU A 121 -2.41 28.13 -2.38
C LEU A 121 -3.64 28.35 -3.26
N ARG A 122 -4.58 27.40 -3.24
CA ARG A 122 -5.88 27.55 -3.90
C ARG A 122 -6.94 27.80 -2.84
N THR A 123 -7.89 28.67 -3.16
CA THR A 123 -9.02 28.98 -2.28
C THR A 123 -10.29 28.36 -2.87
N TRP A 124 -11.00 27.57 -2.07
CA TRP A 124 -12.30 26.99 -2.42
C TRP A 124 -13.38 27.54 -1.48
N MET A 125 -14.54 27.80 -2.05
CA MET A 125 -15.74 28.19 -1.32
C MET A 125 -16.74 27.04 -1.42
N ILE A 126 -17.06 26.42 -0.29
CA ILE A 126 -17.94 25.26 -0.21
C ILE A 126 -19.16 25.66 0.62
N LYS A 127 -20.33 25.70 -0.02
CA LYS A 127 -21.60 25.91 0.69
C LYS A 127 -22.03 24.62 1.36
N ILE A 128 -22.42 24.69 2.63
CA ILE A 128 -22.88 23.52 3.39
C ILE A 128 -24.41 23.58 3.49
N ALA A 129 -25.09 22.50 3.08
CA ALA A 129 -26.55 22.46 3.06
C ALA A 129 -27.16 21.84 4.33
N TYR A 130 -26.55 20.79 4.88
CA TYR A 130 -27.16 19.96 5.92
C TYR A 130 -26.48 20.03 7.29
N ALA A 131 -25.39 20.80 7.42
CA ALA A 131 -24.63 20.96 8.66
C ALA A 131 -24.24 22.42 8.89
N ARG A 132 -23.95 22.79 10.14
CA ARG A 132 -23.43 24.11 10.47
C ARG A 132 -21.95 24.19 10.09
N ALA A 133 -21.57 25.23 9.35
CA ALA A 133 -20.20 25.44 8.90
C ALA A 133 -19.21 25.56 10.06
N ALA A 134 -19.65 26.03 11.24
CA ALA A 134 -18.82 26.14 12.44
C ALA A 134 -18.36 24.76 12.97
N ASP A 135 -19.22 23.74 12.91
CA ASP A 135 -18.90 22.39 13.41
C ASP A 135 -18.02 21.64 12.41
N VAL A 136 -18.33 21.79 11.12
CA VAL A 136 -17.49 21.24 10.03
C VAL A 136 -16.11 21.86 10.03
N ALA A 137 -15.98 23.16 10.30
CA ALA A 137 -14.68 23.84 10.35
C ALA A 137 -13.75 23.29 11.43
N LYS A 138 -14.29 22.84 12.58
CA LYS A 138 -13.48 22.22 13.64
C LYS A 138 -12.86 20.90 13.19
N LEU A 139 -13.63 20.08 12.47
CA LEU A 139 -13.17 18.81 11.91
C LEU A 139 -12.15 19.03 10.78
N VAL A 140 -12.42 19.99 9.89
CA VAL A 140 -11.52 20.27 8.76
C VAL A 140 -10.18 20.81 9.25
N ARG A 141 -10.15 21.64 10.31
CA ARG A 141 -8.90 22.16 10.90
C ARG A 141 -7.88 21.08 11.27
N THR A 142 -8.32 19.88 11.65
CA THR A 142 -7.40 18.78 12.01
C THR A 142 -6.80 18.04 10.82
N THR A 143 -7.37 18.20 9.62
CA THR A 143 -6.97 17.45 8.42
C THR A 143 -6.25 18.32 7.38
N LEU A 144 -6.17 19.63 7.59
CA LEU A 144 -5.48 20.57 6.70
C LEU A 144 -3.96 20.42 6.75
N THR A 145 -3.31 20.81 5.66
CA THR A 145 -1.85 20.97 5.65
C THR A 145 -1.42 22.13 6.57
N LYS A 146 -0.15 22.17 6.99
CA LYS A 146 0.41 23.21 7.89
C LYS A 146 0.21 24.65 7.38
N ARG A 147 0.00 24.85 6.07
CA ARG A 147 -0.25 26.16 5.44
C ARG A 147 -1.74 26.43 5.19
N GLY A 148 -2.59 25.45 5.43
CA GLY A 148 -4.02 25.51 5.21
C GLY A 148 -4.71 26.43 6.20
N ARG A 149 -5.58 27.32 5.72
CA ARG A 149 -6.42 28.19 6.56
C ARG A 149 -7.88 27.97 6.22
N VAL A 150 -8.71 27.89 7.26
CA VAL A 150 -10.16 27.76 7.13
C VAL A 150 -10.84 28.94 7.80
N SER A 151 -11.65 29.64 7.02
CA SER A 151 -12.55 30.68 7.48
C SER A 151 -14.00 30.24 7.27
N VAL A 152 -14.89 30.68 8.15
CA VAL A 152 -16.31 30.35 8.11
C VAL A 152 -17.09 31.63 7.91
N ASP A 153 -17.98 31.65 6.92
CA ASP A 153 -19.03 32.66 6.81
C ASP A 153 -20.35 32.07 7.33
N ALA A 154 -20.75 32.54 8.53
CA ALA A 154 -21.95 32.07 9.20
C ALA A 154 -23.25 32.56 8.53
N ARG A 155 -23.21 33.68 7.80
CA ARG A 155 -24.41 34.26 7.15
C ARG A 155 -24.84 33.42 5.95
N THR A 156 -23.86 32.93 5.19
CA THR A 156 -24.11 32.13 3.97
C THR A 156 -23.88 30.63 4.18
N ASN A 157 -23.55 30.22 5.40
CA ASN A 157 -23.13 28.86 5.76
C ASN A 157 -22.06 28.30 4.79
N THR A 158 -21.10 29.16 4.43
CA THR A 158 -20.04 28.83 3.46
C THR A 158 -18.70 28.64 4.19
N LEU A 159 -18.02 27.56 3.86
CA LEU A 159 -16.65 27.27 4.28
C LEU A 159 -15.66 27.80 3.23
N ILE A 160 -14.75 28.67 3.65
CA ILE A 160 -13.67 29.18 2.81
C ILE A 160 -12.39 28.46 3.22
N VAL A 161 -11.95 27.52 2.38
CA VAL A 161 -10.74 26.73 2.61
C VAL A 161 -9.64 27.23 1.68
N ARG A 162 -8.50 27.61 2.24
CA ARG A 162 -7.29 27.90 1.47
C ARG A 162 -6.24 26.86 1.81
N ASP A 163 -5.87 26.01 0.87
CA ASP A 163 -4.86 24.96 1.11
C ASP A 163 -3.99 24.70 -0.12
N VAL A 164 -2.89 23.99 0.10
CA VAL A 164 -2.00 23.50 -0.96
C VAL A 164 -2.60 22.22 -1.56
N MET A 165 -2.78 22.18 -2.87
CA MET A 165 -3.21 20.97 -3.57
C MET A 165 -2.00 20.08 -3.84
N CYS A 166 -1.35 19.58 -2.79
CA CYS A 166 -0.23 18.65 -2.95
C CYS A 166 -0.70 17.20 -2.83
N GLY A 167 -1.59 16.82 -3.74
CA GLY A 167 -2.22 15.51 -3.73
C GLY A 167 -2.59 15.08 -5.13
N GLY A 168 -1.62 14.49 -5.84
CA GLY A 168 -1.89 13.61 -6.99
C GLY A 168 -2.50 12.30 -6.52
N GLY A 169 -3.66 12.37 -5.86
CA GLY A 169 -4.51 11.22 -5.57
C GLY A 169 -5.55 11.10 -6.66
N ARG A 170 -5.56 9.97 -7.38
CA ARG A 170 -6.65 9.57 -8.26
C ARG A 170 -7.94 9.49 -7.44
N GLY A 171 -8.64 10.60 -7.36
CA GLY A 171 -9.78 10.77 -6.48
C GLY A 171 -10.30 12.18 -6.62
N GLY A 172 -10.50 12.61 -7.87
CA GLY A 172 -11.39 13.72 -8.13
C GLY A 172 -12.76 13.30 -7.58
N LEU A 173 -13.17 13.96 -6.51
CA LEU A 173 -14.58 14.06 -6.14
C LEU A 173 -15.28 14.76 -7.30
N ARG A 174 -15.78 13.94 -8.22
CA ARG A 174 -16.90 14.28 -9.09
C ARG A 174 -18.18 13.97 -8.35
#